data_AF-D2VZH7-F1
#
_entry.id   AF-D2VZH7-F1
#
_cell.length_a   1.000
_cell.length_b   1.000
_cell.length_c   1.000
_cell.angle_alpha   90.00
_cell.angle_beta   90.00
_cell.angle_gamma   90.00
#
_symmetry.space_group_name_H-M   'P 1'
#
loop_
_entity.id
_entity.type
_entity.pdbx_description
1 polymer ?
#
loop_
_entity_poly.entity_id
_entity_poly.type
_entity_poly.pdbx_seq_one_letter_code
_entity_poly.pdbx_strand_id
1 'polypeptide(L)'
;MQQNKVTTHQKFNNTSLLITQLLLLVLLLISNNQVVVVVDALSLVSGKIQTNSPNCYRYTSSDTIFGLDDTFVGSGVVPYPRNCPAAPDCDLYITPSSCLGWNGPIAAYGPLGTLGPLSHEVPSPSGAYALFQEYLEILLGPYYKEYNPLIYNSENPLSADGPLGDSFYNLMPLINDFTKHMQGLGVWSIMGPLGPLGPLGGLGPLGPIGIHGFTRNENGDYVDSKGVIQRFVTVAWDDKTNVRWPLYEDYTKNRAMQLSSLGQLDTSFMVTTTGSLNADVYVVNVTEPQYVSVLVVPDIYAKNFKIQITEKKSRKVIAKSGIDTSYLNPWVQFYVSPENLQKGSLLFEISISVDPSDCGALSVIQCYMNYYLHVVGSTAQMLRRPNITYSGKYIKTVCLNH
;
A
#
# COMPACT_ATOMS: atom_id res chain seq x y z
N MET A 1 -52.47 57.57 -13.54
CA MET A 1 -51.82 58.89 -13.51
C MET A 1 -50.44 58.75 -14.14
N GLN A 2 -50.26 59.36 -15.30
CA GLN A 2 -48.97 59.50 -15.98
C GLN A 2 -48.05 60.43 -15.18
N GLN A 3 -46.76 60.15 -15.13
CA GLN A 3 -45.74 61.21 -15.21
C GLN A 3 -44.51 60.70 -15.97
N ASN A 4 -44.19 61.45 -17.03
CA ASN A 4 -43.02 61.35 -17.89
C ASN A 4 -41.81 62.11 -17.29
N LYS A 5 -40.64 61.86 -17.90
CA LYS A 5 -39.37 62.64 -17.97
C LYS A 5 -38.22 62.03 -17.16
N VAL A 6 -36.95 62.04 -17.60
CA VAL A 6 -36.24 62.51 -18.80
C VAL A 6 -34.90 61.77 -18.84
N THR A 7 -34.44 61.43 -20.04
CA THR A 7 -33.12 60.85 -20.36
C THR A 7 -32.02 61.91 -20.36
N THR A 8 -30.87 61.62 -19.76
CA THR A 8 -29.60 62.32 -20.02
C THR A 8 -28.47 61.29 -20.16
N HIS A 9 -27.92 61.18 -21.36
CA HIS A 9 -26.74 60.37 -21.67
C HIS A 9 -25.47 61.14 -21.30
N GLN A 10 -24.63 60.57 -20.44
CA GLN A 10 -23.28 61.06 -20.15
C GLN A 10 -22.28 60.03 -20.70
N LYS A 11 -21.56 60.41 -21.78
CA LYS A 11 -20.43 59.64 -22.31
C LYS A 11 -19.23 59.80 -21.37
N PHE A 12 -18.76 58.71 -20.76
CA PHE A 12 -17.48 58.67 -20.06
C PHE A 12 -16.38 58.20 -21.02
N ASN A 13 -15.29 58.97 -21.10
CA ASN A 13 -14.08 58.66 -21.87
C ASN A 13 -13.25 57.57 -21.17
N ASN A 14 -13.18 56.38 -21.77
CA ASN A 14 -12.44 55.21 -21.25
C ASN A 14 -10.91 55.27 -21.39
N THR A 15 -10.32 56.40 -21.77
CA THR A 15 -8.87 56.52 -22.02
C THR A 15 -8.05 56.88 -20.78
N SER A 16 -8.64 57.47 -19.72
CA SER A 16 -7.87 57.81 -18.52
C SER A 16 -7.71 56.64 -17.54
N LEU A 17 -8.61 55.66 -17.56
CA LEU A 17 -8.59 54.51 -16.64
C LEU A 17 -7.49 53.50 -17.00
N LEU A 18 -7.20 53.33 -18.29
CA LEU A 18 -6.16 52.43 -18.79
C LEU A 18 -4.74 52.91 -18.45
N ILE A 19 -4.51 54.23 -18.45
CA ILE A 19 -3.19 54.81 -18.16
C ILE A 19 -2.85 54.68 -16.67
N THR A 20 -3.84 54.81 -15.78
CA THR A 20 -3.65 54.59 -14.34
C THR A 20 -3.40 53.12 -13.98
N GLN A 21 -3.96 52.16 -14.70
CA GLN A 21 -3.70 50.74 -14.44
C GLN A 21 -2.33 50.28 -14.99
N LEU A 22 -1.85 50.88 -16.09
CA LEU A 22 -0.52 50.57 -16.63
C LEU A 22 0.61 51.14 -15.75
N LEU A 23 0.42 52.33 -15.16
CA LEU A 23 1.42 52.92 -14.26
C LEU A 23 1.57 52.13 -12.94
N LEU A 24 0.48 51.54 -12.43
CA LEU A 24 0.51 50.72 -11.21
C LEU A 24 1.26 49.39 -11.42
N LEU A 25 1.19 48.81 -12.63
CA LEU A 25 1.87 47.57 -12.97
C LEU A 25 3.40 47.76 -13.14
N VAL A 26 3.82 48.92 -13.67
CA VAL A 26 5.24 49.26 -13.84
C VAL A 26 5.90 49.60 -12.50
N LEU A 27 5.17 50.19 -11.55
CA LEU A 27 5.69 50.48 -10.20
C LEU A 27 5.83 49.23 -9.32
N LEU A 28 5.01 48.19 -9.53
CA LEU A 28 5.12 46.92 -8.80
C LEU A 28 6.25 46.01 -9.30
N LEU A 29 6.76 46.23 -10.52
CA LEU A 29 7.89 45.47 -11.09
C LEU A 29 9.27 46.03 -10.68
N ILE A 30 9.32 47.22 -10.06
CA ILE A 30 10.58 47.89 -9.68
C ILE A 30 10.94 47.65 -8.19
N SER A 31 10.04 47.08 -7.37
CA SER A 31 10.25 46.97 -5.91
C SER A 31 10.77 45.63 -5.39
N ASN A 32 11.08 44.64 -6.22
CA ASN A 32 11.62 43.34 -5.76
C ASN A 32 12.90 42.94 -6.51
N ASN A 33 13.94 43.76 -6.38
CA ASN A 33 15.32 43.37 -6.64
C ASN A 33 15.85 42.56 -5.43
N GLN A 34 15.82 41.23 -5.53
CA GLN A 34 16.74 40.36 -4.80
C GLN A 34 17.67 39.72 -5.83
N VAL A 35 18.95 39.96 -5.62
CA VAL A 35 20.12 39.66 -6.45
C VAL A 35 20.15 38.18 -6.84
N VAL A 36 19.99 37.89 -8.13
CA VAL A 36 20.41 36.61 -8.72
C VAL A 36 21.88 36.75 -9.09
N VAL A 37 22.77 36.18 -8.27
CA VAL A 37 24.17 35.97 -8.67
C VAL A 37 24.17 34.85 -9.71
N VAL A 38 24.35 35.22 -10.97
CA VAL A 38 24.69 34.28 -12.05
C VAL A 38 26.14 33.88 -11.87
N VAL A 39 26.39 32.68 -11.34
CA VAL A 39 27.70 32.04 -11.41
C VAL A 39 27.69 31.13 -12.63
N ASP A 40 28.28 31.61 -13.71
CA ASP A 40 28.49 30.81 -14.91
C ASP A 40 29.65 29.81 -14.72
N ALA A 41 29.33 28.57 -15.07
CA ALA A 41 30.16 27.46 -15.54
C ALA A 41 31.70 27.53 -15.39
N LEU A 42 32.25 26.73 -14.46
CA LEU A 42 33.53 26.02 -14.64
C LEU A 42 33.71 24.91 -13.59
N SER A 43 33.20 23.71 -13.88
CA SER A 43 33.82 22.44 -13.47
C SER A 43 33.43 21.37 -14.49
N LEU A 44 34.24 21.15 -15.52
CA LEU A 44 35.22 20.05 -15.54
C LEU A 44 34.63 18.73 -15.03
N VAL A 45 34.33 17.85 -15.99
CA VAL A 45 34.34 16.39 -15.90
C VAL A 45 34.41 15.86 -14.47
N SER A 46 33.29 15.93 -13.75
CA SER A 46 33.09 15.08 -12.60
C SER A 46 32.69 13.72 -13.16
N GLY A 47 33.68 12.84 -13.35
CA GLY A 47 33.39 11.42 -13.38
C GLY A 47 32.47 11.15 -12.19
N LYS A 48 31.31 10.55 -12.44
CA LYS A 48 30.41 10.08 -11.37
C LYS A 48 31.27 9.28 -10.41
N ILE A 49 31.70 9.92 -9.32
CA ILE A 49 32.12 9.19 -8.13
C ILE A 49 30.80 8.57 -7.70
N GLN A 50 30.61 7.30 -8.09
CA GLN A 50 29.66 6.40 -7.48
C GLN A 50 30.12 6.31 -6.02
N THR A 51 29.73 7.29 -5.21
CA THR A 51 29.78 7.13 -3.78
C THR A 51 28.87 5.95 -3.53
N ASN A 52 29.45 4.83 -3.12
CA ASN A 52 28.75 3.63 -2.69
C ASN A 52 27.92 3.98 -1.45
N SER A 53 26.83 4.72 -1.64
CA SER A 53 25.87 4.98 -0.59
C SER A 53 25.29 3.63 -0.21
N PRO A 54 25.30 3.28 1.09
CA PRO A 54 24.83 1.98 1.52
C PRO A 54 23.37 1.82 1.12
N ASN A 55 22.99 0.60 0.71
CA ASN A 55 21.59 0.30 0.38
C ASN A 55 20.76 0.39 1.65
N CYS A 56 19.99 1.46 1.81
CA CYS A 56 19.13 1.68 2.96
C CYS A 56 17.68 1.35 2.63
N TYR A 57 17.02 0.63 3.54
CA TYR A 57 15.60 0.33 3.50
C TYR A 57 14.89 1.07 4.63
N ARG A 58 13.71 1.61 4.33
CA ARG A 58 12.83 2.21 5.32
C ARG A 58 11.65 1.28 5.55
N TYR A 59 11.27 1.08 6.80
CA TYR A 59 10.11 0.25 7.13
C TYR A 59 9.33 0.79 8.33
N THR A 60 8.08 0.36 8.39
CA THR A 60 7.20 0.43 9.56
C THR A 60 6.59 -0.95 9.77
N SER A 61 6.23 -1.27 11.00
CA SER A 61 5.66 -2.55 11.41
C SER A 61 4.80 -2.38 12.66
N SER A 62 4.01 -3.40 13.00
CA SER A 62 3.26 -3.44 14.27
C SER A 62 4.14 -3.06 15.46
N ASP A 63 5.36 -3.59 15.55
CA ASP A 63 6.29 -3.37 16.68
C ASP A 63 6.76 -1.92 16.75
N THR A 64 7.01 -1.31 15.59
CA THR A 64 7.42 0.09 15.55
C THR A 64 6.26 1.04 15.86
N ILE A 65 5.02 0.66 15.56
CA ILE A 65 3.81 1.41 15.96
C ILE A 65 3.55 1.22 17.45
N PHE A 66 3.67 0.01 17.97
CA PHE A 66 3.53 -0.27 19.40
C PHE A 66 4.54 0.51 20.24
N GLY A 67 5.77 0.70 19.75
CA GLY A 67 6.77 1.58 20.36
C GLY A 67 6.43 3.09 20.35
N LEU A 68 5.23 3.47 19.94
CA LEU A 68 4.63 4.78 20.19
C LEU A 68 3.94 4.84 21.56
N ASP A 69 3.88 3.74 22.31
CA ASP A 69 3.32 3.65 23.67
C ASP A 69 1.85 4.13 23.74
N ASP A 70 1.04 3.70 22.76
CA ASP A 70 -0.37 4.08 22.59
C ASP A 70 -0.63 5.59 22.49
N THR A 71 0.39 6.41 22.22
CA THR A 71 0.21 7.86 22.02
C THR A 71 1.08 8.47 20.93
N PHE A 72 0.50 9.41 20.17
CA PHE A 72 1.26 10.23 19.24
C PHE A 72 2.02 11.37 19.92
N VAL A 73 1.68 11.74 21.16
CA VAL A 73 2.31 12.87 21.86
C VAL A 73 3.78 12.56 22.17
N GLY A 74 4.71 13.43 21.73
CA GLY A 74 6.15 13.26 21.98
C GLY A 74 6.83 12.14 21.16
N SER A 75 6.10 11.51 20.24
CA SER A 75 6.59 10.41 19.39
C SER A 75 7.33 10.88 18.13
N GLY A 76 7.20 12.16 17.78
CA GLY A 76 7.82 12.76 16.59
C GLY A 76 7.24 12.25 15.28
N VAL A 77 6.00 11.74 15.27
CA VAL A 77 5.29 11.37 14.04
C VAL A 77 5.05 12.60 13.17
N VAL A 78 5.51 12.53 11.92
CA VAL A 78 5.36 13.59 10.91
C VAL A 78 4.76 12.98 9.63
N PRO A 79 3.70 13.58 9.08
CA PRO A 79 2.90 14.67 9.65
C PRO A 79 2.16 14.22 10.92
N TYR A 80 2.09 15.09 11.93
CA TYR A 80 1.42 14.78 13.19
C TYR A 80 -0.10 14.64 12.97
N PRO A 81 -0.73 13.51 13.35
CA PRO A 81 -2.18 13.32 13.24
C PRO A 81 -2.94 14.26 14.20
N ARG A 82 -3.93 15.00 13.70
CA ARG A 82 -4.79 15.90 14.49
C ARG A 82 -6.28 15.73 14.18
N ASN A 83 -6.60 15.41 12.94
CA ASN A 83 -7.95 15.31 12.44
C ASN A 83 -8.28 13.83 12.19
N CYS A 84 -8.80 13.15 13.21
CA CYS A 84 -9.25 11.77 13.08
C CYS A 84 -10.77 11.63 13.32
N PRO A 85 -11.46 10.72 12.59
CA PRO A 85 -12.92 10.62 12.66
C PRO A 85 -13.49 10.31 14.05
N ALA A 86 -12.78 9.55 14.88
CA ALA A 86 -13.30 9.00 16.14
C ALA A 86 -12.61 9.52 17.41
N ALA A 87 -11.55 10.34 17.32
CA ALA A 87 -10.82 10.82 18.48
C ALA A 87 -10.08 12.14 18.18
N PRO A 88 -10.01 13.07 19.15
CA PRO A 88 -9.34 14.37 18.98
C PRO A 88 -7.80 14.27 18.92
N ASP A 89 -7.21 13.19 19.43
CA ASP A 89 -5.76 12.94 19.48
C ASP A 89 -5.30 11.78 18.59
N CYS A 90 -6.22 11.11 17.89
CA CYS A 90 -5.97 9.94 17.05
C CYS A 90 -5.44 8.69 17.78
N ASP A 91 -5.09 8.77 19.06
CA ASP A 91 -4.44 7.70 19.85
C ASP A 91 -5.29 6.42 19.87
N LEU A 92 -6.63 6.56 19.84
CA LEU A 92 -7.57 5.44 19.75
C LEU A 92 -7.24 4.44 18.62
N TYR A 93 -6.63 4.90 17.52
CA TYR A 93 -6.33 4.09 16.34
C TYR A 93 -5.04 3.25 16.43
N ILE A 94 -4.29 3.34 17.53
CA ILE A 94 -3.09 2.50 17.77
C ILE A 94 -3.20 1.63 19.04
N THR A 95 -4.32 1.74 19.77
CA THR A 95 -4.61 0.94 20.97
C THR A 95 -4.94 -0.53 20.65
N PRO A 96 -5.00 -1.44 21.64
CA PRO A 96 -5.40 -2.84 21.44
C PRO A 96 -6.78 -3.05 20.79
N SER A 97 -7.73 -2.16 21.04
CA SER A 97 -9.09 -2.23 20.48
C SER A 97 -9.24 -1.46 19.16
N SER A 98 -8.13 -0.96 18.62
CA SER A 98 -8.10 -0.18 17.39
C SER A 98 -8.24 -1.04 16.13
N CYS A 99 -8.26 -0.36 14.99
CA CYS A 99 -8.18 -0.97 13.67
C CYS A 99 -6.86 -1.71 13.37
N LEU A 100 -5.78 -1.47 14.14
CA LEU A 100 -4.53 -2.25 14.05
C LEU A 100 -4.47 -3.42 15.04
N GLY A 101 -5.38 -3.42 16.02
CA GLY A 101 -5.48 -4.46 17.04
C GLY A 101 -6.23 -5.70 16.58
N TRP A 102 -6.42 -6.67 17.47
CA TRP A 102 -7.04 -7.97 17.18
C TRP A 102 -8.51 -7.92 16.75
N ASN A 103 -9.21 -6.82 17.03
CA ASN A 103 -10.58 -6.59 16.57
C ASN A 103 -10.64 -5.77 15.27
N GLY A 104 -9.48 -5.39 14.74
CA GLY A 104 -9.37 -4.58 13.55
C GLY A 104 -9.58 -5.36 12.24
N PRO A 105 -9.73 -4.65 11.11
CA PRO A 105 -9.96 -5.25 9.80
C PRO A 105 -8.79 -6.07 9.25
N ILE A 106 -7.61 -6.01 9.88
CA ILE A 106 -6.43 -6.80 9.47
C ILE A 106 -6.19 -8.03 10.36
N ALA A 107 -7.09 -8.32 11.30
CA ALA A 107 -6.98 -9.43 12.24
C ALA A 107 -7.96 -10.57 11.88
N ALA A 108 -8.06 -11.59 12.73
CA ALA A 108 -8.85 -12.81 12.48
C ALA A 108 -10.34 -12.55 12.16
N TYR A 109 -10.94 -11.49 12.71
CA TYR A 109 -12.33 -11.07 12.42
C TYR A 109 -12.45 -10.10 11.22
N GLY A 110 -11.34 -9.64 10.68
CA GLY A 110 -11.31 -8.73 9.54
C GLY A 110 -11.76 -9.41 8.24
N PRO A 111 -12.00 -8.65 7.16
CA PRO A 111 -12.49 -9.20 5.89
C PRO A 111 -11.64 -10.34 5.31
N LEU A 112 -10.32 -10.28 5.50
CA LEU A 112 -9.37 -11.31 5.06
C LEU A 112 -9.00 -12.32 6.16
N GLY A 113 -9.60 -12.19 7.35
CA GLY A 113 -9.40 -13.13 8.45
C GLY A 113 -10.30 -14.34 8.36
N THR A 114 -9.94 -15.39 9.09
CA THR A 114 -10.63 -16.70 9.08
C THR A 114 -12.00 -16.71 9.73
N LEU A 115 -12.18 -15.84 10.72
CA LEU A 115 -13.46 -15.58 11.38
C LEU A 115 -14.19 -14.40 10.72
N GLY A 116 -13.61 -13.87 9.65
CA GLY A 116 -14.14 -12.79 8.85
C GLY A 116 -15.26 -13.22 7.91
N PRO A 117 -15.99 -12.26 7.35
CA PRO A 117 -17.09 -12.54 6.44
C PRO A 117 -16.65 -13.26 5.15
N LEU A 118 -15.42 -13.08 4.69
CA LEU A 118 -14.95 -13.61 3.40
C LEU A 118 -13.97 -14.79 3.55
N SER A 119 -13.94 -15.46 4.70
CA SER A 119 -13.03 -16.59 4.92
C SER A 119 -13.38 -17.83 4.10
N HIS A 120 -12.35 -18.63 3.78
CA HIS A 120 -12.44 -19.81 2.94
C HIS A 120 -12.56 -21.16 3.70
N GLU A 121 -12.18 -21.25 4.98
CA GLU A 121 -11.92 -22.56 5.65
C GLU A 121 -12.81 -22.97 6.84
N VAL A 122 -13.79 -22.16 7.22
CA VAL A 122 -14.90 -22.58 8.08
C VAL A 122 -16.12 -22.23 7.23
N PRO A 123 -17.22 -23.03 7.15
CA PRO A 123 -18.34 -22.66 6.28
C PRO A 123 -18.62 -21.21 6.55
N SER A 124 -18.33 -20.33 5.58
CA SER A 124 -18.56 -18.89 5.71
C SER A 124 -19.95 -18.84 6.32
N PRO A 125 -20.13 -18.29 7.54
CA PRO A 125 -21.36 -18.54 8.32
C PRO A 125 -22.65 -18.15 7.59
N SER A 126 -22.55 -17.57 6.39
CA SER A 126 -23.61 -17.06 5.54
C SER A 126 -23.50 -17.42 4.05
N GLY A 127 -22.53 -18.21 3.59
CA GLY A 127 -22.31 -18.32 2.14
C GLY A 127 -21.91 -16.98 1.53
N ALA A 128 -21.18 -16.15 2.28
CA ALA A 128 -20.79 -14.79 1.89
C ALA A 128 -19.99 -14.75 0.59
N TYR A 129 -19.27 -15.82 0.26
CA TYR A 129 -18.63 -15.97 -1.04
C TYR A 129 -19.66 -15.98 -2.18
N ALA A 130 -20.73 -16.79 -2.04
CA ALA A 130 -21.83 -16.81 -3.00
C ALA A 130 -22.58 -15.47 -3.00
N LEU A 131 -22.85 -14.88 -1.83
CA LEU A 131 -23.49 -13.56 -1.72
C LEU A 131 -22.66 -12.42 -2.31
N PHE A 132 -21.32 -12.48 -2.20
CA PHE A 132 -20.44 -11.48 -2.79
C PHE A 132 -20.38 -11.64 -4.31
N GLN A 133 -20.36 -12.88 -4.81
CA GLN A 133 -20.49 -13.14 -6.25
C GLN A 133 -21.86 -12.67 -6.78
N GLU A 134 -22.95 -12.94 -6.06
CA GLU A 134 -24.29 -12.41 -6.38
C GLU A 134 -24.33 -10.88 -6.32
N TYR A 135 -23.66 -10.26 -5.34
CA TYR A 135 -23.55 -8.80 -5.26
C TYR A 135 -22.80 -8.21 -6.44
N LEU A 136 -21.68 -8.82 -6.86
CA LEU A 136 -20.95 -8.42 -8.06
C LEU A 136 -21.79 -8.63 -9.32
N GLU A 137 -22.55 -9.72 -9.41
CA GLU A 137 -23.52 -9.97 -10.50
C GLU A 137 -24.60 -8.89 -10.56
N ILE A 138 -25.12 -8.46 -9.41
CA ILE A 138 -26.11 -7.38 -9.32
C ILE A 138 -25.51 -6.04 -9.75
N LEU A 139 -24.27 -5.73 -9.31
CA LEU A 139 -23.62 -4.46 -9.60
C LEU A 139 -23.12 -4.35 -11.04
N LEU A 140 -22.52 -5.42 -11.57
CA LEU A 140 -21.79 -5.41 -12.83
C LEU A 140 -22.57 -6.10 -13.97
N GLY A 141 -23.71 -6.70 -13.67
CA GLY A 141 -24.56 -7.44 -14.59
C GLY A 141 -24.10 -8.88 -14.82
N PRO A 142 -24.96 -9.76 -15.40
CA PRO A 142 -24.70 -11.19 -15.54
C PRO A 142 -23.50 -11.52 -16.45
N TYR A 143 -23.05 -10.56 -17.27
CA TYR A 143 -21.95 -10.74 -18.21
C TYR A 143 -20.58 -10.35 -17.64
N TYR A 144 -20.46 -9.91 -16.38
CA TYR A 144 -19.18 -9.52 -15.79
C TYR A 144 -18.14 -10.65 -15.72
N LYS A 145 -18.58 -11.92 -15.87
CA LYS A 145 -17.69 -13.10 -16.02
C LYS A 145 -17.17 -13.29 -17.44
N GLU A 146 -17.90 -12.79 -18.45
CA GLU A 146 -17.58 -12.94 -19.87
C GLU A 146 -16.90 -11.69 -20.45
N TYR A 147 -17.25 -10.53 -19.92
CA TYR A 147 -16.67 -9.25 -20.24
C TYR A 147 -15.61 -8.92 -19.20
N ASN A 148 -14.37 -8.64 -19.62
CA ASN A 148 -13.37 -8.08 -18.72
C ASN A 148 -13.42 -6.55 -18.83
N PRO A 149 -14.24 -5.85 -18.02
CA PRO A 149 -14.36 -4.41 -18.11
C PRO A 149 -13.05 -3.70 -17.74
N LEU A 150 -12.14 -4.35 -16.99
CA LEU A 150 -10.87 -3.72 -16.62
C LEU A 150 -10.01 -3.47 -17.85
N ILE A 151 -9.91 -4.42 -18.77
CA ILE A 151 -8.93 -4.33 -19.87
C ILE A 151 -9.27 -3.18 -20.84
N TYR A 152 -10.55 -2.87 -21.05
CA TYR A 152 -10.99 -1.98 -22.14
C TYR A 152 -11.60 -0.66 -21.69
N ASN A 153 -11.96 -0.49 -20.41
CA ASN A 153 -12.64 0.71 -19.91
C ASN A 153 -11.68 1.57 -19.07
N SER A 154 -11.48 2.84 -19.42
CA SER A 154 -10.70 3.80 -18.62
C SER A 154 -11.40 4.21 -17.32
N GLU A 155 -12.68 3.86 -17.11
CA GLU A 155 -13.43 4.07 -15.85
C GLU A 155 -13.33 2.89 -14.87
N ASN A 156 -12.24 2.10 -14.94
CA ASN A 156 -12.05 0.93 -14.08
C ASN A 156 -11.34 1.30 -12.74
N PRO A 157 -11.39 0.45 -11.70
CA PRO A 157 -10.77 0.74 -10.40
C PRO A 157 -9.24 0.85 -10.39
N LEU A 158 -8.56 0.42 -11.44
CA LEU A 158 -7.10 0.52 -11.61
C LEU A 158 -6.70 1.59 -12.62
N SER A 159 -7.63 2.47 -13.00
CA SER A 159 -7.41 3.61 -13.89
C SER A 159 -6.81 4.82 -13.17
N ALA A 160 -6.54 5.88 -13.93
CA ALA A 160 -6.14 7.19 -13.43
C ALA A 160 -7.14 7.81 -12.45
N ASP A 161 -8.42 7.49 -12.56
CA ASP A 161 -9.49 7.98 -11.69
C ASP A 161 -9.78 7.04 -10.51
N GLY A 162 -9.25 5.81 -10.56
CA GLY A 162 -9.39 4.81 -9.51
C GLY A 162 -8.62 5.16 -8.21
N PRO A 163 -8.79 4.36 -7.14
CA PRO A 163 -8.09 4.52 -5.85
C PRO A 163 -6.56 4.45 -5.91
N LEU A 164 -5.98 3.90 -6.98
CA LEU A 164 -4.54 3.87 -7.26
C LEU A 164 -4.10 5.02 -8.20
N GLY A 165 -5.09 5.77 -8.69
CA GLY A 165 -5.02 6.90 -9.58
C GLY A 165 -4.47 8.17 -8.95
N ASP A 166 -4.92 9.32 -9.45
CA ASP A 166 -4.56 10.63 -8.89
C ASP A 166 -5.27 10.90 -7.56
N SER A 167 -6.39 10.23 -7.30
CA SER A 167 -7.10 10.27 -6.02
C SER A 167 -6.21 9.83 -4.85
N PHE A 168 -5.33 8.84 -5.08
CA PHE A 168 -4.36 8.37 -4.09
C PHE A 168 -3.47 9.50 -3.55
N TYR A 169 -3.04 10.43 -4.42
CA TYR A 169 -2.13 11.52 -4.05
C TYR A 169 -2.86 12.79 -3.66
N ASN A 170 -3.94 13.11 -4.38
CA ASN A 170 -4.58 14.42 -4.30
C ASN A 170 -5.77 14.43 -3.33
N LEU A 171 -6.51 13.33 -3.22
CA LEU A 171 -7.75 13.27 -2.44
C LEU A 171 -7.53 12.61 -1.08
N MET A 172 -6.91 11.42 -1.06
CA MET A 172 -6.75 10.62 0.15
C MET A 172 -6.07 11.38 1.30
N PRO A 173 -5.01 12.19 1.09
CA PRO A 173 -4.42 13.03 2.14
C PRO A 173 -5.30 14.17 2.67
N LEU A 174 -6.34 14.56 1.92
CA LEU A 174 -7.21 15.70 2.24
C LEU A 174 -8.48 15.28 2.97
N ILE A 175 -8.85 13.99 2.97
CA ILE A 175 -10.06 13.50 3.65
C ILE A 175 -9.92 13.68 5.17
N ASN A 176 -8.88 13.09 5.78
CA ASN A 176 -8.51 13.27 7.18
C ASN A 176 -7.07 12.75 7.42
N ASP A 177 -6.56 12.83 8.65
CA ASP A 177 -5.21 12.34 8.95
C ASP A 177 -5.13 10.81 8.98
N PHE A 178 -6.24 10.12 9.27
CA PHE A 178 -6.30 8.66 9.19
C PHE A 178 -6.05 8.15 7.76
N THR A 179 -6.78 8.68 6.78
CA THR A 179 -6.60 8.33 5.37
C THR A 179 -5.25 8.79 4.84
N LYS A 180 -4.73 9.93 5.30
CA LYS A 180 -3.38 10.37 4.96
C LYS A 180 -2.35 9.30 5.32
N HIS A 181 -2.36 8.86 6.58
CA HIS A 181 -1.43 7.86 7.13
C HIS A 181 -1.70 6.42 6.69
N MET A 182 -2.71 6.18 5.85
CA MET A 182 -2.86 4.90 5.13
C MET A 182 -1.97 4.84 3.86
N GLN A 183 -1.31 5.93 3.47
CA GLN A 183 -0.30 5.89 2.39
C GLN A 183 0.99 5.17 2.84
N GLY A 184 1.87 4.88 1.88
CA GLY A 184 3.13 4.14 2.12
C GLY A 184 3.97 4.72 3.27
N LEU A 185 4.35 3.87 4.21
CA LEU A 185 5.06 4.16 5.46
C LEU A 185 4.32 5.06 6.47
N GLY A 186 3.06 5.42 6.22
CA GLY A 186 2.22 6.02 7.25
C GLY A 186 1.92 5.05 8.40
N VAL A 187 1.42 5.56 9.53
CA VAL A 187 1.17 4.74 10.73
C VAL A 187 0.19 3.60 10.47
N TRP A 188 -0.79 3.84 9.60
CA TRP A 188 -1.88 2.93 9.27
C TRP A 188 -1.74 2.31 7.88
N SER A 189 -0.53 2.32 7.32
CA SER A 189 -0.29 2.02 5.90
C SER A 189 -0.69 0.61 5.48
N ILE A 190 -0.69 -0.35 6.40
CA ILE A 190 -1.11 -1.74 6.13
C ILE A 190 -2.59 -1.85 5.76
N MET A 191 -3.43 -0.91 6.21
CA MET A 191 -4.85 -0.87 5.88
C MET A 191 -5.12 -0.08 4.59
N GLY A 192 -4.10 0.60 4.05
CA GLY A 192 -4.23 1.46 2.89
C GLY A 192 -4.29 0.75 1.56
N PRO A 193 -4.38 1.51 0.46
CA PRO A 193 -4.41 0.98 -0.90
C PRO A 193 -3.20 0.13 -1.29
N LEU A 194 -2.07 0.27 -0.58
CA LEU A 194 -0.84 -0.51 -0.78
C LEU A 194 -0.74 -1.74 0.14
N GLY A 195 -1.78 -2.02 0.92
CA GLY A 195 -1.87 -3.18 1.81
C GLY A 195 -2.82 -4.26 1.28
N PRO A 196 -2.97 -5.37 2.04
CA PRO A 196 -3.83 -6.51 1.67
C PRO A 196 -5.31 -6.19 1.46
N LEU A 197 -5.82 -5.16 2.12
CA LEU A 197 -7.21 -4.69 1.95
C LEU A 197 -7.37 -3.72 0.77
N GLY A 198 -6.28 -3.34 0.12
CA GLY A 198 -6.26 -2.40 -0.99
C GLY A 198 -6.57 -3.05 -2.35
N PRO A 199 -6.61 -2.24 -3.43
CA PRO A 199 -6.95 -2.72 -4.77
C PRO A 199 -5.97 -3.73 -5.38
N LEU A 200 -4.73 -3.83 -4.87
CA LEU A 200 -3.75 -4.86 -5.28
C LEU A 200 -3.71 -6.07 -4.34
N GLY A 201 -4.58 -6.12 -3.34
CA GLY A 201 -4.67 -7.24 -2.39
C GLY A 201 -5.79 -8.23 -2.74
N GLY A 202 -6.07 -9.15 -1.82
CA GLY A 202 -6.98 -10.27 -2.05
C GLY A 202 -8.44 -9.89 -2.34
N LEU A 203 -8.89 -8.72 -1.89
CA LEU A 203 -10.23 -8.19 -2.17
C LEU A 203 -10.26 -7.23 -3.37
N GLY A 204 -9.11 -7.01 -4.01
CA GLY A 204 -8.98 -6.13 -5.15
C GLY A 204 -9.51 -6.75 -6.45
N PRO A 205 -9.67 -5.95 -7.51
CA PRO A 205 -10.09 -6.41 -8.84
C PRO A 205 -9.16 -7.47 -9.48
N LEU A 206 -7.94 -7.64 -8.97
CA LEU A 206 -6.95 -8.61 -9.44
C LEU A 206 -6.74 -9.80 -8.50
N GLY A 207 -7.50 -9.87 -7.41
CA GLY A 207 -7.46 -10.97 -6.44
C GLY A 207 -8.30 -12.18 -6.86
N PRO A 208 -8.39 -13.22 -6.00
CA PRO A 208 -9.03 -14.50 -6.29
C PRO A 208 -10.50 -14.43 -6.72
N ILE A 209 -11.18 -13.35 -6.33
CA ILE A 209 -12.59 -13.07 -6.64
C ILE A 209 -12.76 -11.85 -7.53
N GLY A 210 -11.66 -11.36 -8.10
CA GLY A 210 -11.60 -10.17 -8.93
C GLY A 210 -12.11 -10.40 -10.35
N ILE A 211 -12.25 -9.30 -11.10
CA ILE A 211 -12.81 -9.28 -12.45
C ILE A 211 -11.71 -9.26 -13.53
N HIS A 212 -10.62 -10.01 -13.30
CA HIS A 212 -9.47 -10.10 -14.20
C HIS A 212 -9.65 -11.12 -15.33
N GLY A 213 -10.71 -11.94 -15.32
CA GLY A 213 -11.10 -12.82 -16.43
C GLY A 213 -10.22 -14.06 -16.64
N PHE A 214 -9.46 -14.49 -15.62
CA PHE A 214 -8.68 -15.72 -15.66
C PHE A 214 -9.30 -16.77 -14.73
N THR A 215 -9.15 -18.05 -15.09
CA THR A 215 -9.52 -19.16 -14.21
C THR A 215 -8.34 -19.54 -13.31
N ARG A 216 -8.61 -20.07 -12.12
CA ARG A 216 -7.57 -20.52 -11.19
C ARG A 216 -7.35 -22.03 -11.31
N ASN A 217 -6.11 -22.50 -11.36
CA ASN A 217 -5.79 -23.93 -11.29
C ASN A 217 -5.74 -24.42 -9.82
N GLU A 218 -5.46 -25.71 -9.61
CA GLU A 218 -5.37 -26.32 -8.25
C GLU A 218 -4.21 -25.77 -7.39
N ASN A 219 -3.19 -25.19 -8.01
CA ASN A 219 -2.03 -24.64 -7.33
C ASN A 219 -2.20 -23.15 -6.96
N GLY A 220 -3.28 -22.51 -7.43
CA GLY A 220 -3.52 -21.09 -7.25
C GLY A 220 -3.10 -20.21 -8.41
N ASP A 221 -2.44 -20.74 -9.45
CA ASP A 221 -2.05 -19.94 -10.60
C ASP A 221 -3.28 -19.54 -11.43
N TYR A 222 -3.33 -18.30 -11.90
CA TYR A 222 -4.28 -17.89 -12.93
C TYR A 222 -3.86 -18.42 -14.30
N VAL A 223 -4.82 -18.92 -15.06
CA VAL A 223 -4.62 -19.43 -16.42
C VAL A 223 -5.65 -18.85 -17.38
N ASP A 224 -5.21 -18.60 -18.61
CA ASP A 224 -6.08 -18.18 -19.70
C ASP A 224 -6.87 -19.37 -20.30
N SER A 225 -7.68 -19.08 -21.33
CA SER A 225 -8.49 -20.09 -22.04
C SER A 225 -7.68 -21.20 -22.72
N LYS A 226 -6.36 -21.03 -22.87
CA LYS A 226 -5.43 -22.03 -23.43
C LYS A 226 -4.68 -22.78 -22.34
N GLY A 227 -4.94 -22.49 -21.06
CA GLY A 227 -4.25 -23.07 -19.91
C GLY A 227 -2.86 -22.46 -19.67
N VAL A 228 -2.53 -21.32 -20.27
CA VAL A 228 -1.25 -20.65 -20.06
C VAL A 228 -1.30 -19.84 -18.78
N ILE A 229 -0.31 -20.01 -17.91
CA ILE A 229 -0.19 -19.25 -16.66
C ILE A 229 -0.01 -17.76 -16.94
N GLN A 230 -0.86 -16.96 -16.31
CA GLN A 230 -0.82 -15.51 -16.33
C GLN A 230 -0.48 -15.01 -14.93
N ARG A 231 0.47 -14.07 -14.84
CA ARG A 231 0.86 -13.38 -13.59
C ARG A 231 0.59 -11.89 -13.61
N PHE A 232 0.17 -11.39 -14.78
CA PHE A 232 -0.04 -9.98 -15.00
C PHE A 232 -1.22 -9.80 -15.92
N VAL A 233 -1.89 -8.67 -15.76
CA VAL A 233 -2.91 -8.19 -16.70
C VAL A 233 -2.54 -6.78 -17.15
N THR A 234 -2.86 -6.46 -18.40
CA THR A 234 -2.73 -5.10 -18.93
C THR A 234 -4.10 -4.44 -18.91
N VAL A 235 -4.17 -3.26 -18.27
CA VAL A 235 -5.42 -2.56 -17.98
C VAL A 235 -5.35 -1.16 -18.57
N ALA A 236 -6.47 -0.68 -19.13
CA ALA A 236 -6.60 0.71 -19.56
C ALA A 236 -6.44 1.63 -18.35
N TRP A 237 -5.40 2.46 -18.37
CA TRP A 237 -5.17 3.47 -17.33
C TRP A 237 -5.94 4.75 -17.64
N ASP A 238 -5.92 5.13 -18.92
CA ASP A 238 -6.70 6.21 -19.53
C ASP A 238 -6.94 5.85 -21.01
N ASP A 239 -7.52 6.75 -21.79
CA ASP A 239 -7.86 6.51 -23.21
C ASP A 239 -6.65 6.22 -24.12
N LYS A 240 -5.42 6.46 -23.64
CA LYS A 240 -4.17 6.37 -24.42
C LYS A 240 -3.13 5.46 -23.78
N THR A 241 -3.25 5.21 -22.49
CA THR A 241 -2.23 4.56 -21.68
C THR A 241 -2.75 3.24 -21.15
N ASN A 242 -1.95 2.19 -21.30
CA ASN A 242 -2.18 0.91 -20.65
C ASN A 242 -1.10 0.67 -19.60
N VAL A 243 -1.50 0.14 -18.45
CA VAL A 243 -0.58 -0.22 -17.36
C VAL A 243 -0.66 -1.71 -17.11
N ARG A 244 0.50 -2.34 -16.91
CA ARG A 244 0.61 -3.73 -16.54
C ARG A 244 0.60 -3.85 -15.01
N TRP A 245 -0.32 -4.64 -14.48
CA TRP A 245 -0.47 -4.90 -13.05
C TRP A 245 -0.22 -6.37 -12.73
N PRO A 246 0.43 -6.69 -11.59
CA PRO A 246 0.52 -8.06 -11.11
C PRO A 246 -0.86 -8.58 -10.71
N LEU A 247 -1.13 -9.85 -10.99
CA LEU A 247 -2.29 -10.53 -10.45
C LEU A 247 -2.00 -10.92 -8.99
N TYR A 248 -3.02 -10.99 -8.15
CA TYR A 248 -2.87 -11.39 -6.76
C TYR A 248 -3.34 -12.83 -6.58
N GLU A 249 -2.40 -13.77 -6.51
CA GLU A 249 -2.71 -15.20 -6.47
C GLU A 249 -2.92 -15.75 -5.05
N ASP A 250 -3.78 -16.76 -4.94
CA ASP A 250 -3.98 -17.56 -3.72
C ASP A 250 -3.29 -18.92 -3.90
N TYR A 251 -2.01 -18.99 -3.53
CA TYR A 251 -1.16 -20.15 -3.75
C TYR A 251 -1.30 -21.19 -2.65
N THR A 252 -1.23 -22.47 -3.04
CA THR A 252 -0.92 -23.52 -2.07
C THR A 252 0.48 -23.32 -1.49
N LYS A 253 0.71 -23.76 -0.23
CA LYS A 253 2.05 -23.69 0.40
C LYS A 253 3.13 -24.29 -0.50
N ASN A 254 2.88 -25.48 -1.07
CA ASN A 254 3.83 -26.18 -1.93
C ASN A 254 4.18 -25.37 -3.18
N ARG A 255 3.18 -24.74 -3.82
CA ARG A 255 3.40 -23.91 -5.00
C ARG A 255 4.21 -22.67 -4.66
N ALA A 256 3.87 -21.96 -3.59
CA ALA A 256 4.61 -20.78 -3.15
C ALA A 256 6.07 -21.13 -2.81
N MET A 257 6.31 -22.26 -2.12
CA MET A 257 7.66 -22.73 -1.80
C MET A 257 8.45 -23.16 -3.04
N GLN A 258 7.80 -23.77 -4.03
CA GLN A 258 8.41 -24.07 -5.32
C GLN A 258 8.87 -22.79 -6.03
N LEU A 259 7.98 -21.80 -6.17
CA LEU A 259 8.30 -20.51 -6.79
C LEU A 259 9.39 -19.76 -6.03
N SER A 260 9.36 -19.80 -4.70
CA SER A 260 10.38 -19.27 -3.80
C SER A 260 11.76 -19.89 -4.09
N SER A 261 11.84 -21.22 -4.19
CA SER A 261 13.09 -21.92 -4.49
C SER A 261 13.69 -21.55 -5.85
N LEU A 262 12.81 -21.23 -6.82
CA LEU A 262 13.19 -20.82 -8.18
C LEU A 262 13.49 -19.32 -8.29
N GLY A 263 13.28 -18.53 -7.24
CA GLY A 263 13.38 -17.07 -7.28
C GLY A 263 12.32 -16.41 -8.17
N GLN A 264 11.18 -17.08 -8.35
CA GLN A 264 10.09 -16.70 -9.24
C GLN A 264 8.82 -16.24 -8.50
N LEU A 265 8.79 -16.32 -7.18
CA LEU A 265 7.69 -15.79 -6.37
C LEU A 265 7.83 -14.27 -6.34
N ASP A 266 6.80 -13.56 -6.80
CA ASP A 266 6.75 -12.09 -6.74
C ASP A 266 6.17 -11.63 -5.38
N THR A 267 5.71 -10.39 -5.33
CA THR A 267 5.16 -9.76 -4.13
C THR A 267 3.64 -9.63 -4.18
N SER A 268 2.92 -10.42 -4.98
CA SER A 268 1.46 -10.28 -5.12
C SER A 268 0.76 -11.63 -4.90
N PHE A 269 0.74 -12.08 -3.65
CA PHE A 269 0.17 -13.39 -3.33
C PHE A 269 -0.35 -13.50 -1.90
N MET A 270 -1.14 -14.55 -1.69
CA MET A 270 -1.44 -15.09 -0.37
C MET A 270 -1.14 -16.59 -0.27
N VAL A 271 -0.94 -17.06 0.96
CA VAL A 271 -0.80 -18.48 1.30
C VAL A 271 -1.55 -18.76 2.60
N THR A 272 -2.38 -19.80 2.57
CA THR A 272 -2.98 -20.39 3.78
C THR A 272 -2.17 -21.62 4.19
N THR A 273 -1.70 -21.66 5.45
CA THR A 273 -0.91 -22.79 5.92
C THR A 273 -0.89 -22.91 7.44
N THR A 274 -0.39 -24.05 7.93
CA THR A 274 -0.07 -24.27 9.34
C THR A 274 1.39 -23.92 9.59
N GLY A 275 1.62 -22.90 10.40
CA GLY A 275 2.93 -22.50 10.90
C GLY A 275 3.37 -23.34 12.08
N SER A 276 4.66 -23.26 12.39
CA SER A 276 5.25 -23.89 13.58
C SER A 276 6.27 -22.98 14.26
N LEU A 277 6.93 -23.49 15.30
CA LEU A 277 8.10 -22.82 15.88
C LEU A 277 9.26 -22.68 14.86
N ASN A 278 9.36 -23.62 13.92
CA ASN A 278 10.26 -23.49 12.78
C ASN A 278 9.61 -22.58 11.74
N ALA A 279 10.39 -21.61 11.27
CA ALA A 279 9.87 -20.62 10.34
C ALA A 279 9.61 -21.21 8.95
N ASP A 280 8.45 -20.86 8.38
CA ASP A 280 8.25 -20.92 6.94
C ASP A 280 9.00 -19.75 6.29
N VAL A 281 9.74 -20.01 5.21
CA VAL A 281 10.57 -19.01 4.55
C VAL A 281 10.20 -18.89 3.07
N TYR A 282 9.59 -17.76 2.72
CA TYR A 282 9.23 -17.42 1.34
C TYR A 282 10.24 -16.42 0.77
N VAL A 283 10.93 -16.82 -0.30
CA VAL A 283 11.88 -15.95 -1.01
C VAL A 283 11.12 -15.23 -2.12
N VAL A 284 10.90 -13.93 -1.95
CA VAL A 284 10.23 -13.09 -2.94
C VAL A 284 11.23 -12.30 -3.78
N ASN A 285 10.89 -12.06 -5.04
CA ASN A 285 11.72 -11.34 -6.00
C ASN A 285 11.12 -9.96 -6.30
N VAL A 286 11.83 -8.92 -5.86
CA VAL A 286 11.47 -7.51 -6.09
C VAL A 286 12.24 -7.00 -7.30
N THR A 287 11.52 -6.73 -8.38
CA THR A 287 12.10 -6.36 -9.69
C THR A 287 11.92 -4.89 -10.05
N GLU A 288 11.06 -4.17 -9.34
CA GLU A 288 10.77 -2.76 -9.54
C GLU A 288 10.64 -2.02 -8.20
N PRO A 289 10.84 -0.69 -8.17
CA PRO A 289 10.67 0.11 -6.96
C PRO A 289 9.24 0.00 -6.45
N GLN A 290 9.08 -0.32 -5.16
CA GLN A 290 7.77 -0.56 -4.58
C GLN A 290 7.77 -0.50 -3.05
N TYR A 291 6.59 -0.29 -2.47
CA TYR A 291 6.31 -0.70 -1.10
C TYR A 291 5.90 -2.16 -1.10
N VAL A 292 6.43 -2.95 -0.16
CA VAL A 292 6.01 -4.33 0.05
C VAL A 292 5.38 -4.41 1.43
N SER A 293 4.10 -4.79 1.46
CA SER A 293 3.29 -5.01 2.65
C SER A 293 3.17 -6.50 2.91
N VAL A 294 3.51 -6.92 4.12
CA VAL A 294 3.42 -8.29 4.61
C VAL A 294 2.49 -8.30 5.82
N LEU A 295 1.42 -9.08 5.76
CA LEU A 295 0.47 -9.26 6.86
C LEU A 295 0.34 -10.75 7.16
N VAL A 296 0.38 -11.11 8.43
CA VAL A 296 0.05 -12.47 8.88
C VAL A 296 -1.21 -12.40 9.70
N VAL A 297 -2.27 -13.08 9.25
CA VAL A 297 -3.54 -13.16 9.96
C VAL A 297 -3.66 -14.53 10.61
N PRO A 298 -3.74 -14.63 11.95
CA PRO A 298 -3.95 -15.90 12.62
C PRO A 298 -5.36 -16.44 12.35
N ASP A 299 -5.49 -17.77 12.31
CA ASP A 299 -6.81 -18.43 12.17
C ASP A 299 -7.67 -18.31 13.44
N ILE A 300 -7.03 -18.04 14.57
CA ILE A 300 -7.69 -17.92 15.86
C ILE A 300 -7.44 -16.54 16.46
N TYR A 301 -8.45 -16.05 17.18
CA TYR A 301 -8.40 -14.74 17.82
C TYR A 301 -7.20 -14.61 18.77
N ALA A 302 -6.59 -13.43 18.77
CA ALA A 302 -5.53 -13.04 19.70
C ALA A 302 -4.30 -13.94 19.70
N LYS A 303 -3.91 -14.46 18.52
CA LYS A 303 -2.65 -15.18 18.33
C LYS A 303 -1.63 -14.38 17.54
N ASN A 304 -0.37 -14.65 17.83
CA ASN A 304 0.76 -13.90 17.36
C ASN A 304 1.71 -14.77 16.53
N PHE A 305 2.36 -14.09 15.59
CA PHE A 305 3.36 -14.65 14.70
C PHE A 305 4.52 -13.68 14.59
N LYS A 306 5.73 -14.21 14.49
CA LYS A 306 6.93 -13.43 14.24
C LYS A 306 7.17 -13.34 12.76
N ILE A 307 7.31 -12.11 12.27
CA ILE A 307 7.70 -11.80 10.90
C ILE A 307 9.13 -11.28 10.92
N GLN A 308 9.99 -11.85 10.08
CA GLN A 308 11.33 -11.32 9.83
C GLN A 308 11.56 -11.20 8.33
N ILE A 309 11.99 -10.02 7.88
CA ILE A 309 12.36 -9.74 6.50
C ILE A 309 13.88 -9.64 6.41
N THR A 310 14.50 -10.51 5.61
CA THR A 310 15.95 -10.56 5.41
C THR A 310 16.28 -10.34 3.95
N GLU A 311 17.20 -9.42 3.64
CA GLU A 311 17.72 -9.32 2.27
C GLU A 311 18.69 -10.49 2.02
N LYS A 312 18.37 -11.31 1.01
CA LYS A 312 18.95 -12.65 0.86
C LYS A 312 20.45 -12.63 0.58
N LYS A 313 20.96 -11.63 -0.14
CA LYS A 313 22.38 -11.57 -0.53
C LYS A 313 23.28 -11.17 0.64
N SER A 314 22.90 -10.14 1.39
CA SER A 314 23.63 -9.63 2.55
C SER A 314 23.34 -10.40 3.83
N ARG A 315 22.29 -11.23 3.86
CA ARG A 315 21.77 -11.93 5.04
C ARG A 315 21.36 -10.99 6.17
N LYS A 316 21.19 -9.70 5.89
CA LYS A 316 20.84 -8.71 6.90
C LYS A 316 19.33 -8.62 7.06
N VAL A 317 18.87 -8.67 8.30
CA VAL A 317 17.47 -8.40 8.64
C VAL A 317 17.18 -6.93 8.43
N ILE A 318 16.19 -6.62 7.59
CA ILE A 318 15.79 -5.26 7.26
C ILE A 318 14.53 -4.81 8.01
N ALA A 319 13.69 -5.74 8.44
CA ALA A 319 12.46 -5.45 9.20
C ALA A 319 12.01 -6.64 10.06
N LYS A 320 11.28 -6.34 11.14
CA LYS A 320 10.72 -7.33 12.08
C LYS A 320 9.34 -6.88 12.59
N SER A 321 8.52 -7.85 12.99
CA SER A 321 7.19 -7.67 13.61
C SER A 321 6.83 -8.89 14.46
N GLY A 322 5.98 -8.71 15.47
CA GLY A 322 5.49 -9.76 16.37
C GLY A 322 6.48 -10.14 17.47
N ILE A 323 7.48 -9.31 17.76
CA ILE A 323 8.48 -9.58 18.80
C ILE A 323 8.11 -8.86 20.10
N ASP A 324 7.80 -7.57 20.00
CA ASP A 324 7.52 -6.72 21.15
C ASP A 324 6.01 -6.46 21.35
N THR A 325 5.17 -6.87 20.38
CA THR A 325 3.73 -6.60 20.40
C THR A 325 2.91 -7.76 20.91
N SER A 326 2.09 -7.50 21.93
CA SER A 326 1.14 -8.50 22.46
C SER A 326 -0.29 -8.30 22.00
N TYR A 327 -0.65 -7.23 21.28
CA TYR A 327 -2.06 -6.97 20.90
C TYR A 327 -2.31 -6.42 19.48
N LEU A 328 -1.26 -5.98 18.78
CA LEU A 328 -1.38 -5.58 17.38
C LEU A 328 -1.18 -6.81 16.50
N ASN A 329 -1.95 -6.90 15.43
CA ASN A 329 -1.78 -8.00 14.48
C ASN A 329 -0.41 -7.86 13.77
N PRO A 330 0.36 -8.93 13.55
CA PRO A 330 1.69 -8.83 12.93
C PRO A 330 1.64 -8.36 11.48
N TRP A 331 2.38 -7.31 11.18
CA TRP A 331 2.56 -6.80 9.82
C TRP A 331 3.85 -5.99 9.68
N VAL A 332 4.36 -5.94 8.47
CA VAL A 332 5.51 -5.11 8.06
C VAL A 332 5.17 -4.43 6.74
N GLN A 333 5.55 -3.17 6.59
CA GLN A 333 5.64 -2.52 5.29
C GLN A 333 7.03 -1.90 5.11
N PHE A 334 7.74 -2.28 4.05
CA PHE A 334 9.06 -1.74 3.73
C PHE A 334 9.10 -1.18 2.32
N TYR A 335 9.98 -0.21 2.10
CA TYR A 335 10.17 0.44 0.81
C TYR A 335 11.49 0.01 0.16
N VAL A 336 11.39 -0.42 -1.10
CA VAL A 336 12.54 -0.67 -1.98
C VAL A 336 12.60 0.45 -3.00
N SER A 337 13.67 1.24 -2.94
CA SER A 337 13.85 2.41 -3.78
C SER A 337 14.49 2.07 -5.14
N PRO A 338 14.40 2.97 -6.14
CA PRO A 338 15.12 2.81 -7.40
C PRO A 338 16.63 2.60 -7.22
N GLU A 339 17.24 3.26 -6.22
CA GLU A 339 18.66 3.13 -5.93
C GLU A 339 19.04 1.72 -5.47
N ASN A 340 18.16 1.06 -4.70
CA ASN A 340 18.40 -0.31 -4.25
C ASN A 340 18.49 -1.31 -5.43
N LEU A 341 17.76 -1.03 -6.52
CA LEU A 341 17.63 -1.90 -7.69
C LEU A 341 18.63 -1.59 -8.82
N GLN A 342 19.58 -0.68 -8.61
CA GLN A 342 20.60 -0.35 -9.63
C GLN A 342 21.45 -1.55 -10.07
N LYS A 343 21.57 -2.57 -9.21
CA LYS A 343 22.34 -3.80 -9.49
C LYS A 343 21.46 -4.97 -9.94
N GLY A 344 20.20 -4.72 -10.29
CA GLY A 344 19.22 -5.73 -10.67
C GLY A 344 18.21 -6.00 -9.56
N SER A 345 17.42 -7.06 -9.75
CA SER A 345 16.37 -7.45 -8.81
C SER A 345 16.95 -7.89 -7.45
N LEU A 346 16.16 -7.73 -6.40
CA LEU A 346 16.52 -8.09 -5.05
C LEU A 346 15.65 -9.24 -4.57
N LEU A 347 16.26 -10.17 -3.82
CA LEU A 347 15.55 -11.29 -3.20
C LEU A 347 15.43 -11.03 -1.70
N PHE A 348 14.21 -11.15 -1.18
CA PHE A 348 13.94 -11.03 0.26
C PHE A 348 13.36 -12.33 0.80
N GLU A 349 13.87 -12.77 1.94
CA GLU A 349 13.28 -13.86 2.72
C GLU A 349 12.25 -13.29 3.69
N ILE A 350 10.99 -13.71 3.52
CA ILE A 350 9.90 -13.47 4.45
C ILE A 350 9.80 -14.72 5.33
N SER A 351 10.25 -14.60 6.56
CA SER A 351 10.29 -15.69 7.55
C SER A 351 9.12 -15.51 8.53
N ILE A 352 8.24 -16.51 8.61
CA ILE A 352 7.07 -16.52 9.50
C ILE A 352 7.19 -17.68 10.47
N SER A 353 7.16 -17.42 11.78
CA SER A 353 7.09 -18.47 12.81
C SER A 353 6.05 -18.15 13.87
N VAL A 354 5.54 -19.19 14.50
CA VAL A 354 4.63 -19.07 15.66
C VAL A 354 5.39 -18.42 16.83
N ASP A 355 4.75 -17.50 17.54
CA ASP A 355 5.29 -17.01 18.81
C ASP A 355 5.18 -18.10 19.89
N PRO A 356 6.30 -18.57 20.49
CA PRO A 356 6.25 -19.58 21.55
C PRO A 356 5.38 -19.19 22.75
N SER A 357 5.21 -17.89 23.00
CA SER A 357 4.36 -17.38 24.10
C SER A 357 2.89 -17.80 23.95
N ASP A 358 2.44 -17.98 22.70
CA ASP A 358 1.06 -18.30 22.37
C ASP A 358 0.73 -19.80 22.43
N CYS A 359 1.76 -20.62 22.60
CA CYS A 359 1.66 -22.07 22.62
C CYS A 359 1.23 -22.61 23.99
N GLY A 360 1.28 -21.81 25.06
CA GLY A 360 1.04 -22.27 26.42
C GLY A 360 2.17 -23.16 26.98
N ALA A 361 2.21 -23.32 28.30
CA ALA A 361 3.36 -23.89 29.02
C ALA A 361 3.64 -25.39 28.71
N LEU A 362 2.67 -26.13 28.16
CA LEU A 362 2.78 -27.58 27.92
C LEU A 362 3.11 -27.93 26.45
N SER A 363 3.13 -26.96 25.54
CA SER A 363 3.21 -27.18 24.08
C SER A 363 4.50 -26.68 23.44
N VAL A 364 5.51 -26.35 24.26
CA VAL A 364 6.76 -25.68 23.84
C VAL A 364 7.61 -26.53 22.87
N ILE A 365 7.28 -27.82 22.69
CA ILE A 365 8.01 -28.75 21.82
C ILE A 365 7.31 -28.91 20.45
N GLN A 366 5.98 -28.69 20.39
CA GLN A 366 5.17 -28.87 19.19
C GLN A 366 4.03 -27.87 19.20
N CYS A 367 4.30 -26.69 18.64
CA CYS A 367 3.30 -25.65 18.50
C CYS A 367 3.01 -25.40 17.04
N TYR A 368 1.74 -25.55 16.68
CA TYR A 368 1.25 -25.40 15.33
C TYR A 368 0.02 -24.50 15.35
N MET A 369 -0.02 -23.52 14.45
CA MET A 369 -1.16 -22.62 14.30
C MET A 369 -1.36 -22.28 12.84
N ASN A 370 -2.61 -22.29 12.40
CA ASN A 370 -2.96 -21.87 11.05
C ASN A 370 -2.83 -20.35 10.92
N TYR A 371 -2.37 -19.90 9.76
CA TYR A 371 -2.30 -18.50 9.41
C TYR A 371 -2.50 -18.28 7.91
N TYR A 372 -2.88 -17.04 7.59
CA TYR A 372 -2.97 -16.50 6.25
C TYR A 372 -1.84 -15.49 6.10
N LEU A 373 -0.92 -15.74 5.18
CA LEU A 373 0.09 -14.77 4.77
C LEU A 373 -0.44 -14.00 3.58
N HIS A 374 -0.40 -12.68 3.67
CA HIS A 374 -0.66 -11.78 2.55
C HIS A 374 0.60 -10.98 2.25
N VAL A 375 1.05 -11.00 1.00
CA VAL A 375 2.15 -10.19 0.50
C VAL A 375 1.63 -9.35 -0.65
N VAL A 376 1.67 -8.02 -0.48
CA VAL A 376 1.24 -7.03 -1.50
C VAL A 376 2.38 -6.08 -1.80
N GLY A 377 2.87 -6.14 -3.03
CA GLY A 377 3.74 -5.17 -3.65
C GLY A 377 2.93 -4.08 -4.33
N SER A 378 3.27 -2.82 -4.07
CA SER A 378 2.92 -1.75 -5.01
C SER A 378 3.70 -1.93 -6.32
N THR A 379 3.41 -1.10 -7.31
CA THR A 379 4.17 -1.07 -8.58
C THR A 379 4.94 0.23 -8.71
N ALA A 380 5.87 0.32 -9.67
CA ALA A 380 6.51 1.59 -9.99
C ALA A 380 5.51 2.66 -10.44
N GLN A 381 4.37 2.24 -11.03
CA GLN A 381 3.27 3.14 -11.39
C GLN A 381 2.68 3.87 -10.17
N MET A 382 2.66 3.23 -9.01
CA MET A 382 2.25 3.85 -7.74
C MET A 382 3.30 4.80 -7.14
N LEU A 383 4.47 4.88 -7.75
CA LEU A 383 5.55 5.79 -7.35
C LEU A 383 5.79 6.90 -8.38
N ARG A 384 4.91 7.02 -9.39
CA ARG A 384 5.02 8.00 -10.48
C ARG A 384 4.92 9.45 -9.99
N ARG A 385 4.32 9.68 -8.82
CA ARG A 385 4.21 11.00 -8.17
C ARG A 385 4.84 10.96 -6.78
N PRO A 386 5.31 12.11 -6.27
CA PRO A 386 5.85 12.20 -4.92
C PRO A 386 4.83 11.73 -3.86
N ASN A 387 5.27 10.83 -2.99
CA ASN A 387 4.50 10.43 -1.81
C ASN A 387 4.74 11.41 -0.66
N ILE A 388 3.83 11.40 0.31
CA ILE A 388 4.05 12.07 1.58
C ILE A 388 5.28 11.46 2.24
N THR A 389 6.22 12.33 2.63
CA THR A 389 7.38 11.91 3.41
C THR A 389 6.98 11.80 4.85
N TYR A 390 6.83 10.56 5.31
CA TYR A 390 6.63 10.27 6.72
C TYR A 390 7.97 10.24 7.48
N SER A 391 7.97 10.64 8.75
CA SER A 391 9.10 10.43 9.67
C SER A 391 8.61 10.29 11.11
N GLY A 392 9.48 9.80 12.00
CA GLY A 392 9.17 9.59 13.42
C GLY A 392 9.79 8.31 13.95
N LYS A 393 9.65 8.06 15.26
CA LYS A 393 10.25 6.89 15.93
C LYS A 393 9.79 5.55 15.36
N TYR A 394 8.60 5.51 14.78
CA TYR A 394 8.01 4.32 14.17
C TYR A 394 8.60 3.96 12.80
N ILE A 395 9.24 4.92 12.10
CA ILE A 395 9.92 4.60 10.85
C ILE A 395 11.37 4.26 11.16
N LYS A 396 11.75 3.02 10.86
CA LYS A 396 13.11 2.55 11.01
C LYS A 396 13.83 2.58 9.66
N THR A 397 15.13 2.83 9.71
CA THR A 397 16.02 2.77 8.53
C THR A 397 17.12 1.76 8.79
N VAL A 398 17.31 0.83 7.86
CA VAL A 398 18.35 -0.19 7.93
C VAL A 398 19.22 -0.10 6.68
N CYS A 399 20.50 0.24 6.86
CA CYS A 399 21.46 0.35 5.77
C CYS A 399 22.36 -0.88 5.70
N LEU A 400 22.47 -1.50 4.53
CA LEU A 400 23.41 -2.59 4.26
C LEU A 400 24.79 -1.98 4.02
N ASN A 401 25.74 -2.26 4.92
CA ASN A 401 27.14 -1.94 4.65
C ASN A 401 27.64 -2.95 3.61
N HIS A 402 28.39 -2.46 2.63
CA HIS A 402 28.99 -3.28 1.58
C HIS A 402 30.09 -4.20 2.10
#